data_AF-A0A0B7GNK9-F1
#
_entry.id   AF-A0A0B7GNK9-F1
#
_cell.length_a   1.000
_cell.length_b   1.000
_cell.length_c   1.000
_cell.angle_alpha   90.00
_cell.angle_beta   90.00
_cell.angle_gamma   90.00
#
_symmetry.space_group_name_H-M   'P 1'
#
loop_
_entity.id
_entity.type
_entity.pdbx_description
1 polymer ?
#
loop_
_entity_poly.entity_id
_entity_poly.type
_entity_poly.pdbx_seq_one_letter_code
_entity_poly.pdbx_strand_id
1 'polypeptide(L)'
;MGVKLVHYRSKLYEFLMVPAIVSRVDKHMWKDLRQNQKERLLDVQPHYDKLYQDLLPLKRELVAVSLFEGATVGLAPLLYLYLLEKGEDPANLHDLLECLKKLDAEQIIYCLSLKLSAGEVTKERPEDLLPLIENSDKSPEKKWYWYQAIQHPEKLRDQLVSLLERVFELYQPIYEQFEQEVLAFEKEFSLSDVMDDEEQNAKLLEKDTQVFVLSPMFIDSFLEKVPDFTSYSLVLSTRSSQLSKAESELNDETLALTLKTLGDETRYKVLIELIQPHAKNKDIAKKLGLTRASISFHTQKLLNSGLLELVMDDDSVKYTVNKELIRKIMEKFKQDLT
;
A
#
# COMPACT_ATOMS: atom_id res chain seq x y z
N MET A 1 -15.49 19.71 -3.77
CA MET A 1 -15.21 18.33 -4.20
C MET A 1 -14.34 18.43 -5.43
N GLY A 2 -13.29 17.62 -5.47
CA GLY A 2 -12.26 17.70 -6.50
C GLY A 2 -10.93 17.16 -5.98
N VAL A 3 -9.94 17.14 -6.85
CA VAL A 3 -8.64 16.57 -6.54
C VAL A 3 -7.70 17.60 -5.93
N LYS A 4 -7.06 17.23 -4.82
CA LYS A 4 -6.11 18.07 -4.09
C LYS A 4 -4.74 17.42 -4.16
N LEU A 5 -3.86 18.02 -4.96
CA LEU A 5 -2.44 17.68 -5.03
C LEU A 5 -1.65 18.85 -4.46
N VAL A 6 -0.94 18.62 -3.37
CA VAL A 6 -0.17 19.65 -2.68
C VAL A 6 1.17 19.07 -2.27
N HIS A 7 2.26 19.66 -2.76
CA HIS A 7 3.60 19.10 -2.64
C HIS A 7 4.02 18.76 -1.20
N TYR A 8 3.78 19.66 -0.24
CA TYR A 8 4.16 19.37 1.15
C TYR A 8 3.40 18.16 1.71
N ARG A 9 2.14 17.94 1.30
CA ARG A 9 1.38 16.76 1.72
C ARG A 9 1.98 15.48 1.15
N SER A 10 2.37 15.49 -0.13
CA SER A 10 3.11 14.39 -0.77
C SER A 10 4.38 14.05 0.02
N LYS A 11 5.20 15.06 0.32
CA LYS A 11 6.42 14.92 1.11
C LYS A 11 6.17 14.34 2.50
N LEU A 12 5.22 14.91 3.26
CA LEU A 12 4.89 14.40 4.60
C LEU A 12 4.40 12.95 4.56
N TYR A 13 3.51 12.63 3.62
CA TYR A 13 2.99 11.28 3.46
C TYR A 13 4.10 10.27 3.15
N GLU A 14 5.02 10.61 2.24
CA GLU A 14 6.16 9.77 1.91
C GLU A 14 7.08 9.50 3.10
N PHE A 15 7.40 10.53 3.88
CA PHE A 15 8.23 10.40 5.08
C PHE A 15 7.58 9.43 6.10
N LEU A 16 6.25 9.46 6.22
CA LEU A 16 5.50 8.52 7.08
C LEU A 16 5.48 7.09 6.54
N MET A 17 5.77 6.89 5.26
CA MET A 17 5.86 5.57 4.61
C MET A 17 7.23 4.92 4.76
N VAL A 18 8.30 5.68 5.09
CA VAL A 18 9.67 5.17 5.24
C VAL A 18 9.81 3.95 6.16
N PRO A 19 9.14 3.86 7.33
CA PRO A 19 9.25 2.67 8.17
C PRO A 19 8.77 1.38 7.49
N ALA A 20 7.98 1.46 6.42
CA ALA A 20 7.56 0.30 5.62
C ALA A 20 8.76 -0.45 5.01
N ILE A 21 9.86 0.24 4.72
CA ILE A 21 11.09 -0.31 4.11
C ILE A 21 11.67 -1.46 4.94
N VAL A 22 11.62 -1.36 6.27
CA VAL A 22 12.13 -2.40 7.18
C VAL A 22 11.02 -3.22 7.83
N SER A 23 9.76 -2.78 7.75
CA SER A 23 8.62 -3.40 8.42
C SER A 23 7.84 -4.39 7.56
N ARG A 24 7.84 -4.24 6.22
CA ARG A 24 7.19 -5.19 5.32
C ARG A 24 8.02 -6.48 5.23
N VAL A 25 7.36 -7.63 5.41
CA VAL A 25 7.99 -8.97 5.40
C VAL A 25 8.48 -9.35 3.99
N ASP A 26 7.91 -8.71 2.97
CA ASP A 26 8.31 -8.82 1.59
C ASP A 26 9.66 -8.11 1.40
N LYS A 27 10.72 -8.87 1.65
CA LYS A 27 12.10 -8.44 1.47
C LYS A 27 12.28 -7.87 0.06
N HIS A 28 12.51 -6.56 0.03
CA HIS A 28 12.91 -5.72 -1.10
C HIS A 28 11.77 -5.43 -2.06
N MET A 29 11.41 -4.14 -2.14
CA MET A 29 10.68 -3.51 -3.25
C MET A 29 11.05 -4.09 -4.62
N TRP A 30 12.33 -4.46 -4.74
CA TRP A 30 13.03 -4.96 -5.91
C TRP A 30 12.84 -6.45 -6.21
N LYS A 31 12.48 -7.28 -5.22
CA LYS A 31 12.56 -8.74 -5.36
C LYS A 31 11.56 -9.28 -6.38
N ASP A 32 10.39 -8.69 -6.44
CA ASP A 32 9.31 -9.10 -7.33
C ASP A 32 9.33 -8.32 -8.67
N LEU A 33 10.25 -7.35 -8.86
CA LEU A 33 10.40 -6.63 -10.13
C LEU A 33 11.14 -7.48 -11.18
N ARG A 34 10.71 -7.36 -12.44
CA ARG A 34 11.39 -7.94 -13.61
C ARG A 34 12.69 -7.21 -13.92
N GLN A 35 13.57 -7.83 -14.71
CA GLN A 35 14.88 -7.27 -15.03
C GLN A 35 14.78 -5.87 -15.70
N ASN A 36 13.88 -5.70 -16.67
CA ASN A 36 13.65 -4.42 -17.34
C ASN A 36 13.09 -3.31 -16.40
N GLN A 37 12.34 -3.69 -15.36
CA GLN A 37 11.85 -2.77 -14.33
C GLN A 37 12.96 -2.39 -13.35
N LYS A 38 13.83 -3.34 -12.98
CA LYS A 38 15.02 -3.09 -12.14
C LYS A 38 15.99 -2.14 -12.83
N GLU A 39 16.19 -2.28 -14.14
CA GLU A 39 17.05 -1.40 -14.95
C GLU A 39 16.62 0.07 -14.87
N ARG A 40 15.31 0.35 -14.77
CA ARG A 40 14.74 1.70 -14.64
C ARG A 40 14.95 2.35 -13.27
N LEU A 41 15.52 1.61 -12.33
CA LEU A 41 15.65 2.00 -10.93
C LEU A 41 17.07 1.75 -10.39
N LEU A 42 18.04 1.50 -11.27
CA LEU A 42 19.45 1.31 -10.91
C LEU A 42 20.05 2.53 -10.21
N ASP A 43 19.58 3.73 -10.57
CA ASP A 43 19.97 4.99 -9.94
C ASP A 43 19.38 5.14 -8.51
N VAL A 44 18.24 4.51 -8.24
CA VAL A 44 17.54 4.56 -6.93
C VAL A 44 18.11 3.53 -5.96
N GLN A 45 18.47 2.35 -6.46
CA GLN A 45 18.87 1.20 -5.65
C GLN A 45 19.94 1.52 -4.58
N PRO A 46 21.03 2.27 -4.87
CA PRO A 46 22.04 2.60 -3.86
C PRO A 46 21.46 3.43 -2.69
N HIS A 47 20.52 4.33 -2.98
CA HIS A 47 19.86 5.16 -1.96
C HIS A 47 18.93 4.32 -1.09
N TYR A 48 18.17 3.41 -1.71
CA TYR A 48 17.30 2.46 -1.02
C TYR A 48 18.10 1.52 -0.11
N ASP A 49 19.18 0.93 -0.63
CA ASP A 49 20.01 0.01 0.14
C ASP A 49 20.68 0.71 1.33
N LYS A 50 21.18 1.94 1.12
CA LYS A 50 21.72 2.76 2.21
C LYS A 50 20.65 3.03 3.28
N LEU A 51 19.48 3.54 2.89
CA LEU A 51 18.40 3.84 3.82
C LEU A 51 17.96 2.59 4.59
N TYR A 52 17.86 1.44 3.90
CA TYR A 52 17.55 0.17 4.54
C TYR A 52 18.56 -0.16 5.64
N GLN A 53 19.87 -0.04 5.37
CA GLN A 53 20.92 -0.26 6.37
C GLN A 53 20.82 0.73 7.54
N ASP A 54 20.59 2.00 7.25
CA ASP A 54 20.47 3.05 8.28
C ASP A 54 19.23 2.83 9.19
N LEU A 55 18.17 2.21 8.67
CA LEU A 55 16.96 1.86 9.41
C LEU A 55 17.07 0.52 10.17
N LEU A 56 18.01 -0.37 9.84
CA LEU A 56 18.15 -1.68 10.49
C LEU A 56 18.30 -1.60 12.02
N PRO A 57 19.08 -0.67 12.60
CA PRO A 57 19.17 -0.51 14.05
C PRO A 57 17.83 -0.18 14.70
N LEU A 58 16.92 0.48 13.98
CA LEU A 58 15.60 0.90 14.46
C LEU A 58 14.51 -0.13 14.16
N LYS A 59 14.80 -1.14 13.32
CA LYS A 59 13.81 -2.05 12.75
C LYS A 59 12.87 -2.65 13.78
N ARG A 60 13.40 -3.14 14.91
CA ARG A 60 12.56 -3.80 15.92
C ARG A 60 11.52 -2.83 16.49
N GLU A 61 11.92 -1.60 16.78
CA GLU A 61 11.04 -0.58 17.34
C GLU A 61 10.05 -0.09 16.29
N LEU A 62 10.51 0.17 15.06
CA LEU A 62 9.66 0.56 13.93
C LEU A 62 8.58 -0.49 13.64
N VAL A 63 8.93 -1.77 13.60
CA VAL A 63 7.95 -2.86 13.41
C VAL A 63 6.88 -2.85 14.50
N ALA A 64 7.28 -2.61 15.76
CA ALA A 64 6.37 -2.62 16.90
C ALA A 64 5.38 -1.46 16.89
N VAL A 65 5.79 -0.26 16.47
CA VAL A 65 4.94 0.95 16.55
C VAL A 65 4.26 1.31 15.24
N SER A 66 4.85 0.99 14.09
CA SER A 66 4.31 1.40 12.79
C SER A 66 3.17 0.50 12.32
N LEU A 67 3.06 -0.72 12.86
CA LEU A 67 1.98 -1.68 12.59
C LEU A 67 1.73 -1.91 11.08
N PHE A 68 2.79 -1.93 10.28
CA PHE A 68 2.69 -2.24 8.84
C PHE A 68 2.34 -3.72 8.65
N GLU A 69 1.19 -3.98 8.01
CA GLU A 69 0.70 -5.33 7.76
C GLU A 69 0.10 -5.45 6.36
N GLY A 70 0.66 -6.35 5.56
CA GLY A 70 0.20 -6.60 4.19
C GLY A 70 0.22 -5.33 3.33
N ALA A 71 -0.82 -5.18 2.50
CA ALA A 71 -1.03 -4.04 1.62
C ALA A 71 -1.70 -2.82 2.28
N THR A 72 -1.88 -2.83 3.62
CA THR A 72 -2.53 -1.71 4.31
C THR A 72 -1.54 -0.60 4.67
N VAL A 73 -2.02 0.64 4.67
CA VAL A 73 -1.27 1.80 5.15
C VAL A 73 -0.86 1.62 6.62
N GLY A 74 0.36 2.00 6.96
CA GLY A 74 0.87 1.92 8.34
C GLY A 74 0.10 2.83 9.30
N LEU A 75 0.40 2.75 10.59
CA LEU A 75 -0.25 3.62 11.58
C LEU A 75 0.06 5.10 11.30
N ALA A 76 1.31 5.46 11.01
CA ALA A 76 1.71 6.85 10.85
C ALA A 76 1.01 7.58 9.69
N PRO A 77 0.97 7.02 8.45
CA PRO A 77 0.21 7.67 7.39
C PRO A 77 -1.31 7.64 7.64
N LEU A 78 -1.85 6.62 8.31
CA LEU A 78 -3.27 6.62 8.73
C LEU A 78 -3.60 7.76 9.69
N LEU A 79 -2.75 8.01 10.69
CA LEU A 79 -2.91 9.14 11.62
C LEU A 79 -2.84 10.49 10.88
N TYR A 80 -2.00 10.60 9.85
CA TYR A 80 -1.95 11.80 9.03
C TYR A 80 -3.22 12.00 8.20
N LEU A 81 -3.75 10.93 7.59
CA LEU A 81 -5.05 10.99 6.91
C LEU A 81 -6.18 11.37 7.88
N TYR A 82 -6.14 10.87 9.11
CA TYR A 82 -7.07 11.27 10.17
C TYR A 82 -7.01 12.77 10.47
N LEU A 83 -5.80 13.34 10.61
CA LEU A 83 -5.61 14.79 10.81
C LEU A 83 -6.23 15.58 9.65
N LEU A 84 -5.93 15.20 8.41
CA LEU A 84 -6.50 15.84 7.21
C LEU A 84 -8.03 15.77 7.18
N GLU A 85 -8.61 14.63 7.56
CA GLU A 85 -10.07 14.45 7.63
C GLU A 85 -10.71 15.34 8.72
N LYS A 86 -9.97 15.67 9.78
CA LYS A 86 -10.38 16.65 10.81
C LYS A 86 -10.10 18.11 10.42
N GLY A 87 -9.49 18.35 9.26
CA GLY A 87 -9.11 19.68 8.80
C GLY A 87 -7.79 20.18 9.40
N GLU A 88 -7.03 19.32 10.09
CA GLU A 88 -5.67 19.61 10.53
C GLU A 88 -4.70 19.28 9.39
N ASP A 89 -4.04 20.31 8.86
CA ASP A 89 -3.18 20.20 7.69
C ASP A 89 -1.78 20.76 7.98
N PRO A 90 -0.91 19.99 8.65
CA PRO A 90 0.45 20.41 8.95
C PRO A 90 1.23 20.65 7.65
N ALA A 91 1.96 21.77 7.59
CA ALA A 91 2.67 22.19 6.37
C ALA A 91 4.11 21.68 6.28
N ASN A 92 4.66 21.13 7.37
CA ASN A 92 6.02 20.64 7.45
C ASN A 92 6.15 19.53 8.52
N LEU A 93 7.32 18.88 8.55
CA LEU A 93 7.59 17.72 9.42
C LEU A 93 7.47 18.08 10.90
N HIS A 94 7.88 19.28 11.30
CA HIS A 94 7.77 19.73 12.69
C HIS A 94 6.31 19.88 13.12
N ASP A 95 5.51 20.60 12.34
CA ASP A 95 4.08 20.79 12.61
C ASP A 95 3.34 19.46 12.64
N LEU A 96 3.69 18.53 11.74
CA LEU A 96 3.13 17.18 11.72
C LEU A 96 3.41 16.44 13.03
N LEU A 97 4.65 16.44 13.51
CA LEU A 97 5.01 15.77 14.75
C LEU A 97 4.30 16.41 15.96
N GLU A 98 4.15 17.74 15.98
CA GLU A 98 3.40 18.43 17.03
C GLU A 98 1.89 18.12 17.00
N CYS A 99 1.29 18.00 15.83
CA CYS A 99 -0.08 17.49 15.69
C CYS A 99 -0.19 16.05 16.19
N LEU A 100 0.73 15.16 15.80
CA LEU A 100 0.73 13.77 16.26
C LEU A 100 0.88 13.65 17.77
N LYS A 101 1.72 14.47 18.42
CA LYS A 101 1.90 14.51 19.89
C LYS A 101 0.63 14.89 20.64
N LYS A 102 -0.26 15.67 20.02
CA LYS A 102 -1.51 16.13 20.63
C LYS A 102 -2.65 15.12 20.55
N LEU A 103 -2.51 14.08 19.74
CA LEU A 103 -3.54 13.04 19.62
C LEU A 103 -3.74 12.34 20.96
N ASP A 104 -4.98 12.29 21.43
CA ASP A 104 -5.32 11.58 22.67
C ASP A 104 -5.53 10.08 22.44
N ALA A 105 -5.72 9.34 23.54
CA ALA A 105 -5.95 7.91 23.53
C ALA A 105 -7.17 7.50 22.68
N GLU A 106 -8.27 8.27 22.72
CA GLU A 106 -9.50 7.94 22.01
C GLU A 106 -9.31 8.06 20.50
N GLN A 107 -8.61 9.10 20.05
CA GLN A 107 -8.29 9.33 18.63
C GLN A 107 -7.38 8.23 18.07
N ILE A 108 -6.39 7.81 18.85
CA ILE A 108 -5.48 6.72 18.45
C ILE A 108 -6.23 5.39 18.38
N ILE A 109 -7.06 5.08 19.38
CA ILE A 109 -7.87 3.86 19.40
C ILE A 109 -8.85 3.82 18.23
N TYR A 110 -9.46 4.96 17.89
CA TYR A 110 -10.30 5.08 16.71
C TYR A 110 -9.53 4.73 15.43
N CYS A 111 -8.31 5.25 15.24
CA CYS A 111 -7.51 4.89 14.06
C CYS A 111 -7.11 3.40 14.05
N LEU A 112 -6.80 2.83 15.23
CA LEU A 112 -6.51 1.40 15.36
C LEU A 112 -7.74 0.55 15.02
N SER A 113 -8.95 0.98 15.36
CA SER A 113 -10.18 0.26 15.01
C SER A 113 -10.42 0.23 13.50
N LEU A 114 -10.26 1.37 12.81
CA LEU A 114 -10.37 1.47 11.35
C LEU A 114 -9.44 0.48 10.64
N LYS A 115 -8.23 0.29 11.19
CA LYS A 115 -7.22 -0.61 10.63
C LYS A 115 -7.50 -2.09 10.92
N LEU A 116 -8.13 -2.42 12.05
CA LEU A 116 -8.45 -3.81 12.43
C LEU A 116 -9.73 -4.34 11.80
N SER A 117 -10.74 -3.48 11.63
CA SER A 117 -12.09 -3.92 11.30
C SER A 117 -12.37 -4.10 9.81
N ALA A 118 -11.35 -3.96 8.94
CA ALA A 118 -11.44 -4.19 7.51
C ALA A 118 -12.62 -3.47 6.83
N GLY A 119 -13.04 -2.31 7.35
CA GLY A 119 -14.15 -1.52 6.80
C GLY A 119 -15.48 -1.60 7.54
N GLU A 120 -15.65 -2.50 8.50
CA GLU A 120 -16.84 -2.51 9.36
C GLU A 120 -16.55 -1.65 10.60
N VAL A 121 -16.94 -0.38 10.60
CA VAL A 121 -16.71 0.49 11.77
C VAL A 121 -17.66 0.11 12.89
N THR A 122 -17.20 -0.74 13.80
CA THR A 122 -17.80 -0.88 15.12
C THR A 122 -17.29 0.29 15.95
N LYS A 123 -18.16 1.25 16.26
CA LYS A 123 -17.90 2.35 17.22
C LYS A 123 -17.79 1.79 18.64
N GLU A 124 -16.77 1.00 18.92
CA GLU A 124 -16.72 0.21 20.12
C GLU A 124 -15.29 0.25 20.68
N ARG A 125 -15.22 0.27 22.00
CA ARG A 125 -14.16 0.74 22.90
C ARG A 125 -12.87 -0.08 22.74
N PRO A 126 -11.74 0.28 23.39
CA PRO A 126 -10.52 -0.54 23.36
C PRO A 126 -10.75 -2.04 23.68
N GLU A 127 -11.69 -2.33 24.58
CA GLU A 127 -12.08 -3.68 24.99
C GLU A 127 -12.72 -4.50 23.85
N ASP A 128 -13.32 -3.82 22.87
CA ASP A 128 -14.00 -4.44 21.73
C ASP A 128 -13.02 -4.78 20.59
N LEU A 129 -11.79 -4.25 20.64
CA LEU A 129 -10.73 -4.54 19.66
C LEU A 129 -9.90 -5.79 19.99
N LEU A 130 -9.82 -6.18 21.27
CA LEU A 130 -9.05 -7.36 21.69
C LEU A 130 -9.59 -8.66 21.06
N PRO A 131 -10.91 -8.92 21.03
CA PRO A 131 -11.44 -10.10 20.36
C PRO A 131 -11.12 -10.14 18.86
N LEU A 132 -11.03 -8.98 18.19
CA LEU A 132 -10.66 -8.91 16.77
C LEU A 132 -9.22 -9.37 16.54
N ILE A 133 -8.30 -8.99 17.44
CA ILE A 133 -6.90 -9.41 17.35
C ILE A 133 -6.75 -10.88 17.72
N GLU A 134 -7.39 -11.33 18.79
CA GLU A 134 -7.33 -12.73 19.23
C GLU A 134 -7.78 -13.68 18.12
N ASN A 135 -8.88 -13.35 17.44
CA ASN A 135 -9.45 -14.13 16.33
C ASN A 135 -8.79 -13.85 14.96
N SER A 136 -7.78 -12.99 14.89
CA SER A 136 -7.08 -12.70 13.64
C SER A 136 -6.03 -13.77 13.30
N ASP A 137 -5.71 -13.88 12.01
CA ASP A 137 -4.65 -14.76 11.48
C ASP A 137 -3.23 -14.19 11.70
N LYS A 138 -3.07 -13.14 12.52
CA LYS A 138 -1.78 -12.48 12.77
C LYS A 138 -0.83 -13.40 13.55
N SER A 139 0.49 -13.25 13.35
CA SER A 139 1.48 -13.98 14.14
C SER A 139 1.40 -13.57 15.63
N PRO A 140 1.83 -14.43 16.58
CA PRO A 140 1.85 -14.09 18.01
C PRO A 140 2.59 -12.79 18.30
N GLU A 141 3.72 -12.56 17.62
CA GLU A 141 4.50 -11.32 17.72
C GLU A 141 3.69 -10.09 17.28
N LYS A 142 2.99 -10.18 16.14
CA LYS A 142 2.13 -9.08 15.68
C LYS A 142 0.96 -8.84 16.61
N LYS A 143 0.30 -9.90 17.08
CA LYS A 143 -0.77 -9.79 18.10
C LYS A 143 -0.28 -9.09 19.35
N TRP A 144 0.96 -9.35 19.78
CA TRP A 144 1.57 -8.66 20.90
C TRP A 144 1.76 -7.16 20.66
N TYR A 145 2.27 -6.75 19.50
CA TYR A 145 2.42 -5.32 19.16
C TYR A 145 1.06 -4.60 19.14
N TRP A 146 0.04 -5.22 18.55
CA TRP A 146 -1.33 -4.70 18.56
C TRP A 146 -1.93 -4.61 19.97
N TYR A 147 -1.71 -5.63 20.80
CA TYR A 147 -2.15 -5.62 22.19
C TYR A 147 -1.52 -4.45 22.96
N GLN A 148 -0.21 -4.23 22.81
CA GLN A 148 0.48 -3.09 23.42
C GLN A 148 -0.05 -1.75 22.91
N ALA A 149 -0.31 -1.64 21.61
CA ALA A 149 -0.88 -0.44 20.99
C ALA A 149 -2.27 -0.08 21.56
N ILE A 150 -3.13 -1.06 21.79
CA ILE A 150 -4.48 -0.86 22.34
C ILE A 150 -4.46 -0.56 23.83
N GLN A 151 -3.62 -1.26 24.59
CA GLN A 151 -3.56 -1.06 26.04
C GLN A 151 -2.88 0.25 26.43
N HIS A 152 -1.95 0.73 25.59
CA HIS A 152 -1.12 1.92 25.87
C HIS A 152 -1.01 2.85 24.65
N PRO A 153 -2.13 3.41 24.15
CA PRO A 153 -2.15 4.19 22.91
C PRO A 153 -1.26 5.44 22.97
N GLU A 154 -1.22 6.16 24.09
CA GLU A 154 -0.37 7.34 24.22
C GLU A 154 1.12 6.98 24.22
N LYS A 155 1.49 5.87 24.87
CA LYS A 155 2.86 5.35 24.83
C LYS A 155 3.26 4.95 23.41
N LEU A 156 2.35 4.32 22.66
CA LEU A 156 2.54 4.01 21.25
C LEU A 156 2.77 5.29 20.43
N ARG A 157 1.95 6.32 20.61
CA ARG A 157 2.10 7.64 19.96
C ARG A 157 3.47 8.24 20.27
N ASP A 158 3.84 8.32 21.54
CA ASP A 158 5.11 8.96 21.95
C ASP A 158 6.33 8.23 21.37
N GLN A 159 6.30 6.90 21.38
CA GLN A 159 7.34 6.08 20.76
C GLN A 159 7.36 6.25 19.24
N LEU A 160 6.19 6.26 18.58
CA LEU A 160 6.07 6.47 17.14
C LEU A 160 6.65 7.83 16.73
N VAL A 161 6.25 8.91 17.40
CA VAL A 161 6.74 10.27 17.12
C VAL A 161 8.25 10.37 17.31
N SER A 162 8.78 9.83 18.42
CA SER A 162 10.21 9.83 18.68
C SER A 162 11.02 9.06 17.61
N LEU A 163 10.45 7.97 17.08
CA LEU A 163 11.07 7.23 15.99
C LEU A 163 10.95 7.95 14.65
N LEU A 164 9.82 8.60 14.37
CA LEU A 164 9.62 9.38 13.15
C LEU A 164 10.59 10.54 13.06
N GLU A 165 10.88 11.24 14.16
CA GLU A 165 11.92 12.28 14.23
C GLU A 165 13.26 11.76 13.67
N ARG A 166 13.71 10.59 14.14
CA ARG A 166 14.96 9.95 13.68
C ARG A 166 14.88 9.48 12.22
N VAL A 167 13.74 8.92 11.82
CA VAL A 167 13.51 8.46 10.44
C VAL A 167 13.56 9.65 9.47
N PHE A 168 12.98 10.79 9.86
CA PHE A 168 12.96 11.99 9.04
C PHE A 168 14.37 12.55 8.84
N GLU A 169 15.20 12.57 9.89
CA GLU A 169 16.61 12.97 9.80
C GLU A 169 17.40 12.08 8.83
N LEU A 170 17.19 10.76 8.88
CA LEU A 170 17.86 9.80 7.99
C LEU A 170 17.39 9.96 6.53
N TYR A 171 16.10 10.25 6.33
CA TYR A 171 15.50 10.24 5.00
C TYR A 171 15.64 11.55 4.25
N GLN A 172 15.63 12.69 4.95
CA GLN A 172 15.71 14.04 4.37
C GLN A 172 16.78 14.18 3.26
N PRO A 173 18.07 13.83 3.47
CA PRO A 173 19.08 14.00 2.43
C PRO A 173 18.89 13.09 1.21
N ILE A 174 18.15 11.98 1.36
CA ILE A 174 17.81 11.07 0.26
C ILE A 174 16.64 11.63 -0.54
N TYR A 175 15.59 12.10 0.14
CA TYR A 175 14.44 12.73 -0.52
C TYR A 175 14.87 13.93 -1.37
N GLU A 176 15.79 14.77 -0.88
CA GLU A 176 16.32 15.93 -1.61
C GLU A 176 16.96 15.57 -2.96
N GLN A 177 17.45 14.33 -3.14
CA GLN A 177 17.99 13.88 -4.44
C GLN A 177 16.88 13.69 -5.50
N PHE A 178 15.65 13.44 -5.06
CA PHE A 178 14.51 13.10 -5.92
C PHE A 178 13.38 14.12 -5.88
N GLU A 179 13.44 15.13 -5.00
CA GLU A 179 12.38 16.15 -4.83
C GLU A 179 12.07 16.89 -6.13
N GLN A 180 13.08 17.14 -6.97
CA GLN A 180 12.85 17.74 -8.30
C GLN A 180 12.09 16.82 -9.26
N GLU A 181 12.30 15.51 -9.18
CA GLU A 181 11.53 14.53 -9.97
C GLU A 181 10.06 14.53 -9.52
N VAL A 182 9.82 14.60 -8.21
CA VAL A 182 8.47 14.71 -7.63
C VAL A 182 7.79 15.99 -8.10
N LEU A 183 8.44 17.14 -7.97
CA LEU A 183 7.89 18.44 -8.41
C LEU A 183 7.59 18.47 -9.91
N ALA A 184 8.45 17.88 -10.74
CA ALA A 184 8.22 17.78 -12.18
C ALA A 184 6.98 16.90 -12.48
N PHE A 185 6.89 15.75 -11.83
CA PHE A 185 5.74 14.86 -11.96
C PHE A 185 4.44 15.54 -11.51
N GLU A 186 4.45 16.23 -10.37
CA GLU A 186 3.28 16.95 -9.85
C GLU A 186 2.79 18.06 -10.79
N LYS A 187 3.72 18.73 -11.49
CA LYS A 187 3.39 19.79 -12.47
C LYS A 187 2.74 19.22 -13.73
N GLU A 188 3.16 18.04 -14.16
CA GLU A 188 2.64 17.34 -15.33
C GLU A 188 1.49 16.40 -14.98
N PHE A 189 1.16 16.26 -13.70
CA PHE A 189 0.17 15.32 -13.21
C PHE A 189 -1.20 15.57 -13.86
N SER A 190 -1.66 14.54 -14.56
CA SER A 190 -3.03 14.44 -15.05
C SER A 190 -3.66 13.16 -14.54
N LEU A 191 -4.89 13.25 -14.04
CA LEU A 191 -5.67 12.10 -13.60
C LEU A 191 -6.02 11.15 -14.75
N SER A 192 -6.03 11.64 -16.00
CA SER A 192 -6.20 10.79 -17.19
C SER A 192 -5.12 9.71 -17.31
N ASP A 193 -3.98 9.90 -16.67
CA ASP A 193 -2.81 9.04 -16.82
C ASP A 193 -2.68 8.03 -15.67
N VAL A 194 -3.64 8.04 -14.73
CA VAL A 194 -3.65 7.22 -13.52
C VAL A 194 -4.25 5.84 -13.79
N MET A 195 -5.35 5.80 -14.53
CA MET A 195 -5.98 4.56 -14.99
C MET A 195 -6.14 4.61 -16.51
N ASP A 196 -5.98 3.47 -17.17
CA ASP A 196 -6.20 3.35 -18.63
C ASP A 196 -7.67 3.59 -19.03
N ASP A 197 -8.59 3.65 -18.07
CA ASP A 197 -10.02 3.83 -18.24
C ASP A 197 -10.45 5.28 -17.92
N GLU A 198 -10.82 6.03 -18.97
CA GLU A 198 -11.29 7.42 -18.86
C GLU A 198 -12.56 7.57 -18.01
N GLU A 199 -13.46 6.59 -18.01
CA GLU A 199 -14.70 6.63 -17.22
C GLU A 199 -14.40 6.51 -15.72
N GLN A 200 -13.42 5.67 -15.36
CA GLN A 200 -12.97 5.53 -13.98
C GLN A 200 -12.24 6.78 -13.49
N ASN A 201 -11.41 7.39 -14.33
CA ASN A 201 -10.77 8.67 -14.02
C ASN A 201 -11.81 9.77 -13.78
N ALA A 202 -12.90 9.81 -14.58
CA ALA A 202 -14.01 10.74 -14.39
C ALA A 202 -14.74 10.53 -13.06
N LYS A 203 -15.03 9.27 -12.68
CA LYS A 203 -15.65 8.96 -11.39
C LYS A 203 -14.76 9.37 -10.20
N LEU A 204 -13.43 9.28 -10.34
CA LEU A 204 -12.50 9.72 -9.29
C LEU A 204 -12.46 11.24 -9.12
N LEU A 205 -12.60 11.98 -10.22
CA LEU A 205 -12.63 13.45 -10.26
C LEU A 205 -13.83 14.04 -9.50
N GLU A 206 -14.93 13.30 -9.42
CA GLU A 206 -16.13 13.71 -8.69
C GLU A 206 -16.00 13.53 -7.17
N LYS A 207 -15.04 12.72 -6.70
CA LYS A 207 -14.81 12.43 -5.28
C LYS A 207 -13.86 13.48 -4.67
N ASP A 208 -13.94 13.70 -3.36
CA ASP A 208 -12.91 14.48 -2.66
C ASP A 208 -11.66 13.60 -2.52
N THR A 209 -10.64 13.85 -3.33
CA THR A 209 -9.47 12.96 -3.45
C THR A 209 -8.19 13.72 -3.12
N GLN A 210 -7.44 13.24 -2.14
CA GLN A 210 -6.07 13.66 -1.86
C GLN A 210 -5.11 12.87 -2.75
N VAL A 211 -4.18 13.55 -3.40
CA VAL A 211 -3.12 12.90 -4.20
C VAL A 211 -1.80 13.08 -3.49
N PHE A 212 -1.09 11.98 -3.32
CA PHE A 212 0.26 11.93 -2.75
C PHE A 212 1.21 11.37 -3.80
N VAL A 213 2.14 12.19 -4.27
CA VAL A 213 3.17 11.79 -5.22
C VAL A 213 4.44 11.40 -4.47
N LEU A 214 4.81 10.14 -4.56
CA LEU A 214 6.00 9.58 -3.95
C LEU A 214 7.17 9.66 -4.91
N SER A 215 8.36 9.91 -4.38
CA SER A 215 9.63 9.76 -5.08
C SER A 215 9.85 8.29 -5.53
N PRO A 216 10.84 8.03 -6.38
CA PRO A 216 11.07 6.69 -6.90
C PRO A 216 11.66 5.73 -5.85
N MET A 217 11.94 6.22 -4.64
CA MET A 217 12.23 5.40 -3.46
C MET A 217 11.08 4.47 -3.09
N PHE A 218 9.88 4.75 -3.58
CA PHE A 218 8.70 3.90 -3.51
C PHE A 218 8.19 3.56 -4.91
N ILE A 219 7.56 2.40 -5.07
CA ILE A 219 6.90 2.00 -6.33
C ILE A 219 5.38 1.88 -6.16
N ASP A 220 4.87 2.26 -4.99
CA ASP A 220 3.48 2.14 -4.62
C ASP A 220 2.60 2.98 -5.57
N SER A 221 1.51 2.37 -6.04
CA SER A 221 0.48 2.99 -6.88
C SER A 221 -0.86 2.40 -6.51
N PHE A 222 -1.65 3.11 -5.74
CA PHE A 222 -2.93 2.60 -5.26
C PHE A 222 -3.92 3.71 -4.91
N LEU A 223 -5.20 3.38 -4.99
CA LEU A 223 -6.30 4.17 -4.47
C LEU A 223 -6.78 3.54 -3.16
N GLU A 224 -6.83 4.32 -2.10
CA GLU A 224 -7.32 3.91 -0.80
C GLU A 224 -8.54 4.73 -0.38
N LYS A 225 -9.51 4.03 0.22
CA LYS A 225 -10.64 4.62 0.92
C LYS A 225 -10.62 4.16 2.36
N VAL A 226 -10.15 5.02 3.26
CA VAL A 226 -10.22 4.75 4.70
C VAL A 226 -11.71 4.73 5.11
N PRO A 227 -12.16 3.71 5.84
CA PRO A 227 -13.54 3.65 6.34
C PRO A 227 -13.87 4.89 7.18
N ASP A 228 -15.13 5.33 7.17
CA ASP A 228 -15.64 6.57 7.78
C ASP A 228 -15.10 7.90 7.25
N PHE A 229 -13.99 7.93 6.51
CA PHE A 229 -13.48 9.19 5.98
C PHE A 229 -14.35 9.61 4.81
N THR A 230 -14.44 10.92 4.55
CA THR A 230 -15.14 11.46 3.38
C THR A 230 -14.22 11.47 2.17
N SER A 231 -12.92 11.70 2.37
CA SER A 231 -11.92 11.78 1.31
C SER A 231 -11.35 10.42 0.87
N TYR A 232 -10.90 10.36 -0.39
CA TYR A 232 -10.11 9.25 -0.95
C TYR A 232 -8.63 9.65 -0.96
N SER A 233 -7.73 8.67 -0.94
CA SER A 233 -6.28 8.88 -1.04
C SER A 233 -5.74 8.14 -2.25
N LEU A 234 -5.23 8.88 -3.23
CA LEU A 234 -4.52 8.34 -4.38
C LEU A 234 -3.02 8.51 -4.15
N VAL A 235 -2.30 7.39 -4.06
CA VAL A 235 -0.85 7.37 -3.85
C VAL A 235 -0.19 6.90 -5.12
N LEU A 236 0.80 7.65 -5.62
CA LEU A 236 1.48 7.38 -6.89
C LEU A 236 2.97 7.63 -6.79
N SER A 237 3.79 6.66 -7.15
CA SER A 237 5.22 6.88 -7.40
C SER A 237 5.46 7.62 -8.71
N THR A 238 6.46 8.50 -8.77
CA THR A 238 6.91 9.17 -10.00
C THR A 238 7.26 8.21 -11.14
N ARG A 239 7.58 6.95 -10.81
CA ARG A 239 7.96 5.93 -11.79
C ARG A 239 6.94 4.79 -11.93
N SER A 240 5.81 4.80 -11.22
CA SER A 240 4.82 3.70 -11.28
C SER A 240 4.29 3.43 -12.69
N SER A 241 3.96 4.48 -13.45
CA SER A 241 3.44 4.37 -14.82
C SER A 241 4.47 3.81 -15.81
N GLN A 242 5.75 4.07 -15.60
CA GLN A 242 6.83 3.50 -16.42
C GLN A 242 7.06 2.02 -16.10
N LEU A 243 6.88 1.64 -14.83
CA LEU A 243 6.99 0.25 -14.38
C LEU A 243 5.82 -0.59 -14.86
N SER A 244 4.60 -0.04 -14.91
CA SER A 244 3.44 -0.71 -15.51
C SER A 244 3.57 -0.82 -17.03
N LYS A 245 3.97 0.25 -17.74
CA LYS A 245 4.16 0.22 -19.22
C LYS A 245 5.26 -0.73 -19.70
N ALA A 246 6.22 -1.08 -18.84
CA ALA A 246 7.22 -2.12 -19.12
C ALA A 246 6.59 -3.53 -19.28
N GLU A 247 5.27 -3.68 -19.13
CA GLU A 247 4.47 -4.88 -19.39
C GLU A 247 4.09 -5.12 -20.87
N SER A 248 4.40 -4.21 -21.80
CA SER A 248 3.81 -4.28 -23.13
C SER A 248 4.22 -5.49 -23.98
N GLU A 249 5.42 -6.05 -23.77
CA GLU A 249 5.93 -7.21 -24.52
C GLU A 249 6.08 -8.45 -23.64
N LEU A 250 5.33 -9.51 -23.99
CA LEU A 250 5.46 -10.83 -23.36
C LEU A 250 6.75 -11.51 -23.87
N ASN A 251 7.88 -11.22 -23.23
CA ASN A 251 9.14 -11.92 -23.48
C ASN A 251 9.21 -13.27 -22.73
N ASP A 252 10.22 -14.10 -23.02
CA ASP A 252 10.37 -15.44 -22.44
C ASP A 252 10.44 -15.42 -20.90
N GLU A 253 11.07 -14.39 -20.32
CA GLU A 253 11.15 -14.22 -18.87
C GLU A 253 9.77 -13.95 -18.24
N THR A 254 8.99 -13.04 -18.84
CA THR A 254 7.63 -12.71 -18.39
C THR A 254 6.73 -13.92 -18.56
N LEU A 255 6.83 -14.63 -19.69
CA LEU A 255 6.11 -15.87 -19.90
C LEU A 255 6.44 -16.90 -18.81
N ALA A 256 7.73 -17.14 -18.52
CA ALA A 256 8.15 -18.09 -17.51
C ALA A 256 7.67 -17.70 -16.10
N LEU A 257 7.74 -16.42 -15.73
CA LEU A 257 7.31 -15.92 -14.42
C LEU A 257 5.78 -16.00 -14.25
N THR A 258 5.02 -15.67 -15.28
CA THR A 258 3.56 -15.77 -15.27
C THR A 258 3.12 -17.24 -15.22
N LEU A 259 3.77 -18.13 -15.97
CA LEU A 259 3.54 -19.58 -15.89
C LEU A 259 3.90 -20.14 -14.51
N LYS A 260 5.01 -19.71 -13.93
CA LYS A 260 5.39 -20.08 -12.55
C LYS A 260 4.35 -19.63 -11.53
N THR A 261 3.71 -18.49 -11.78
CA THR A 261 2.62 -17.97 -10.94
C THR A 261 1.35 -18.81 -11.10
N LEU A 262 0.98 -19.18 -12.33
CA LEU A 262 -0.18 -20.05 -12.61
C LEU A 262 0.03 -21.51 -12.21
N GLY A 263 1.27 -22.00 -12.21
CA GLY A 263 1.63 -23.37 -11.87
C GLY A 263 1.46 -23.72 -10.38
N ASP A 264 1.17 -22.74 -9.53
CA ASP A 264 0.81 -22.93 -8.14
C ASP A 264 -0.68 -23.29 -8.03
N GLU A 265 -0.98 -24.53 -7.66
CA GLU A 265 -2.36 -25.05 -7.58
C GLU A 265 -3.25 -24.23 -6.65
N THR A 266 -2.73 -23.82 -5.49
CA THR A 266 -3.47 -23.03 -4.51
C THR A 266 -3.79 -21.66 -5.07
N ARG A 267 -2.83 -21.00 -5.70
CA ARG A 267 -3.00 -19.68 -6.31
C ARG A 267 -3.94 -19.70 -7.51
N TYR A 268 -3.87 -20.75 -8.32
CA TYR A 268 -4.81 -20.95 -9.41
C TYR A 268 -6.24 -21.10 -8.89
N LYS A 269 -6.46 -21.91 -7.85
CA LYS A 269 -7.78 -22.01 -7.19
C LYS A 269 -8.25 -20.68 -6.62
N VAL A 270 -7.37 -19.91 -5.99
CA VAL A 270 -7.68 -18.56 -5.50
C VAL A 270 -8.10 -17.63 -6.65
N LEU A 271 -7.38 -17.64 -7.77
CA LEU A 271 -7.73 -16.86 -8.97
C LEU A 271 -9.15 -17.19 -9.45
N ILE A 272 -9.49 -18.47 -9.58
CA ILE A 272 -10.81 -18.92 -10.05
C ILE A 272 -11.95 -18.49 -9.12
N GLU A 273 -11.70 -18.47 -7.81
CA GLU A 273 -12.68 -18.00 -6.82
C GLU A 273 -12.82 -16.48 -6.79
N LEU A 274 -11.73 -15.74 -6.96
CA LEU A 274 -11.74 -14.26 -6.95
C LEU A 274 -12.54 -13.66 -8.11
N ILE A 275 -12.61 -14.36 -9.24
CA ILE A 275 -13.29 -13.88 -10.44
C ILE A 275 -14.79 -14.23 -10.45
N GLN A 276 -15.28 -14.92 -9.42
CA GLN A 276 -16.70 -15.20 -9.29
C GLN A 276 -17.48 -13.95 -8.85
N PRO A 277 -18.77 -13.83 -9.24
CA PRO A 277 -19.64 -12.79 -8.72
C PRO A 277 -19.69 -12.79 -7.19
N HIS A 278 -19.58 -11.61 -6.56
CA HIS A 278 -19.64 -11.42 -5.11
C HIS A 278 -18.54 -12.15 -4.30
N ALA A 279 -17.38 -12.38 -4.90
CA ALA A 279 -16.22 -12.94 -4.23
C ALA A 279 -15.84 -12.14 -2.97
N LYS A 280 -15.88 -12.78 -1.80
CA LYS A 280 -15.39 -12.23 -0.53
C LYS A 280 -14.24 -13.09 -0.01
N ASN A 281 -13.12 -12.46 0.35
CA ASN A 281 -11.92 -13.16 0.84
C ASN A 281 -12.21 -14.11 2.01
N LYS A 282 -13.18 -13.79 2.87
CA LYS A 282 -13.64 -14.66 3.97
C LYS A 282 -14.24 -15.97 3.48
N ASP A 283 -15.07 -15.91 2.45
CA ASP A 283 -15.76 -17.08 1.91
C ASP A 283 -14.80 -17.95 1.10
N ILE A 284 -13.89 -17.33 0.35
CA ILE A 284 -12.82 -18.02 -0.38
C ILE A 284 -11.88 -18.74 0.60
N ALA A 285 -11.44 -18.05 1.67
CA ALA A 285 -10.60 -18.64 2.71
C ALA A 285 -11.26 -19.90 3.30
N LYS A 286 -12.55 -19.81 3.67
CA LYS A 286 -13.32 -20.94 4.18
C LYS A 286 -13.44 -22.08 3.16
N LYS A 287 -13.73 -21.76 1.90
CA LYS A 287 -13.92 -22.75 0.83
C LYS A 287 -12.64 -23.50 0.48
N LEU A 288 -11.51 -22.81 0.46
CA LEU A 288 -10.22 -23.39 0.11
C LEU A 288 -9.43 -23.95 1.30
N GLY A 289 -9.95 -23.82 2.54
CA GLY A 289 -9.24 -24.24 3.75
C GLY A 289 -7.98 -23.40 4.03
N LEU A 290 -8.01 -22.12 3.65
CA LEU A 290 -6.90 -21.18 3.77
C LEU A 290 -7.23 -20.07 4.78
N THR A 291 -6.21 -19.34 5.23
CA THR A 291 -6.40 -18.12 6.03
C THR A 291 -6.75 -16.94 5.13
N ARG A 292 -7.43 -15.91 5.66
CA ARG A 292 -7.70 -14.68 4.88
C ARG A 292 -6.41 -13.97 4.47
N ALA A 293 -5.39 -14.05 5.32
CA ALA A 293 -4.05 -13.56 5.01
C ALA A 293 -3.43 -14.32 3.83
N SER A 294 -3.61 -15.64 3.75
CA SER A 294 -3.15 -16.45 2.61
C SER A 294 -3.89 -16.08 1.33
N ILE A 295 -5.21 -15.87 1.38
CA ILE A 295 -5.97 -15.35 0.21
C ILE A 295 -5.39 -14.01 -0.25
N SER A 296 -5.22 -13.05 0.66
CA SER A 296 -4.69 -11.72 0.32
C SER A 296 -3.27 -11.79 -0.26
N PHE A 297 -2.43 -12.68 0.27
CA PHE A 297 -1.09 -12.95 -0.27
C PHE A 297 -1.15 -13.47 -1.71
N HIS A 298 -2.01 -14.46 -1.98
CA HIS A 298 -2.20 -14.98 -3.33
C HIS A 298 -2.82 -13.95 -4.29
N THR A 299 -3.80 -13.18 -3.83
CA THR A 299 -4.39 -12.05 -4.59
C THR A 299 -3.31 -11.04 -4.97
N GLN A 300 -2.46 -10.63 -4.04
CA GLN A 300 -1.38 -9.68 -4.33
C GLN A 300 -0.39 -10.25 -5.35
N LYS A 301 -0.02 -11.53 -5.24
CA LYS A 301 0.85 -12.17 -6.23
C LYS A 301 0.21 -12.24 -7.63
N LEU A 302 -1.10 -12.43 -7.69
CA LEU A 302 -1.85 -12.41 -8.96
C LEU A 302 -1.91 -11.00 -9.55
N LEU A 303 -2.18 -9.97 -8.74
CA LEU A 303 -2.13 -8.55 -9.15
C LEU A 303 -0.74 -8.15 -9.63
N ASN A 304 0.31 -8.46 -8.86
CA ASN A 304 1.69 -8.14 -9.21
C ASN A 304 2.17 -8.85 -10.49
N SER A 305 1.56 -9.99 -10.83
CA SER A 305 1.87 -10.73 -12.07
C SER A 305 1.09 -10.22 -13.29
N GLY A 306 0.19 -9.26 -13.10
CA GLY A 306 -0.71 -8.77 -14.13
C GLY A 306 -1.81 -9.75 -14.54
N LEU A 307 -1.96 -10.91 -13.88
CA LEU A 307 -3.00 -11.91 -14.19
C LEU A 307 -4.39 -11.51 -13.68
N LEU A 308 -4.43 -10.69 -12.65
CA LEU A 308 -5.65 -10.21 -12.02
C LEU A 308 -5.69 -8.69 -12.13
N GLU A 309 -6.86 -8.16 -12.42
CA GLU A 309 -7.16 -6.74 -12.54
C GLU A 309 -8.29 -6.38 -11.57
N LEU A 310 -8.29 -5.13 -11.12
CA LEU A 310 -9.33 -4.57 -10.26
C LEU A 310 -10.30 -3.76 -11.12
N VAL A 311 -11.60 -4.06 -10.99
CA VAL A 311 -12.68 -3.32 -11.65
C VAL A 311 -13.58 -2.75 -10.56
N MET A 312 -13.80 -1.44 -10.58
CA MET A 312 -14.77 -0.81 -9.68
C MET A 312 -16.17 -0.87 -10.29
N ASP A 313 -17.11 -1.42 -9.54
CA ASP A 313 -18.56 -1.30 -9.77
C ASP A 313 -19.13 -0.36 -8.69
N ASP A 314 -20.26 0.29 -8.95
CA ASP A 314 -20.70 1.53 -8.26
C ASP A 314 -20.75 1.46 -6.71
N ASP A 315 -20.77 0.27 -6.11
CA ASP A 315 -20.69 0.02 -4.66
C ASP A 315 -19.64 -1.04 -4.21
N SER A 316 -18.82 -1.59 -5.13
CA SER A 316 -17.84 -2.64 -4.76
C SER A 316 -16.66 -2.79 -5.72
N VAL A 317 -15.51 -3.17 -5.17
CA VAL A 317 -14.32 -3.55 -5.94
C VAL A 317 -14.43 -5.05 -6.32
N LYS A 318 -14.36 -5.35 -7.61
CA LYS A 318 -14.36 -6.72 -8.16
C LYS A 318 -13.03 -7.03 -8.81
N TYR A 319 -12.68 -8.32 -8.86
CA TYR A 319 -11.51 -8.81 -9.58
C TYR A 319 -11.92 -9.42 -10.92
N THR A 320 -11.14 -9.14 -11.98
CA THR A 320 -11.25 -9.81 -13.28
C THR A 320 -9.89 -10.37 -13.70
N VAL A 321 -9.89 -11.36 -14.59
CA VAL A 321 -8.65 -11.82 -15.22
C VAL A 321 -8.24 -10.82 -16.30
N ASN A 322 -6.94 -10.54 -16.39
CA ASN A 322 -6.35 -9.85 -17.54
C ASN A 322 -6.41 -10.75 -18.78
N LYS A 323 -7.49 -10.64 -19.54
CA LYS A 323 -7.74 -11.47 -20.73
C LYS A 323 -6.71 -11.24 -21.82
N GLU A 324 -6.19 -10.03 -21.94
CA GLU A 324 -5.17 -9.69 -22.93
C GLU A 324 -3.85 -10.40 -22.64
N LEU A 325 -3.43 -10.45 -21.37
CA LEU A 325 -2.23 -11.18 -20.96
C LEU A 325 -2.40 -12.69 -21.24
N ILE A 326 -3.54 -13.28 -20.88
CA ILE A 326 -3.82 -14.70 -21.16
C ILE A 326 -3.77 -14.97 -22.67
N ARG A 327 -4.38 -14.10 -23.48
CA ARG A 327 -4.34 -14.20 -24.95
C ARG A 327 -2.91 -14.12 -25.48
N LYS A 328 -2.11 -13.16 -25.02
CA LYS A 328 -0.68 -13.04 -25.40
C LYS A 328 0.10 -14.31 -25.05
N ILE A 329 -0.16 -14.90 -23.88
CA ILE A 329 0.47 -16.17 -23.45
C ILE A 329 0.10 -17.30 -24.42
N MET A 330 -1.20 -17.48 -24.70
CA MET A 330 -1.66 -18.52 -25.63
C MET A 330 -1.06 -18.36 -27.03
N GLU A 331 -1.01 -17.14 -27.56
CA GLU A 331 -0.41 -16.87 -28.87
C GLU A 331 1.10 -17.14 -28.87
N LYS A 332 1.81 -16.78 -27.80
CA LYS A 332 3.24 -17.09 -27.69
C LYS A 332 3.51 -18.60 -27.61
N PHE A 333 2.72 -19.36 -26.84
CA PHE A 333 2.79 -20.83 -26.84
C PHE A 333 2.55 -21.40 -28.23
N LYS A 334 1.58 -20.86 -28.96
CA LYS A 334 1.29 -21.28 -30.32
C LYS A 334 2.44 -20.94 -31.28
N GLN A 335 3.08 -19.78 -31.15
CA GLN A 335 4.24 -19.42 -31.96
C GLN A 335 5.48 -20.27 -31.64
N ASP A 336 5.70 -20.59 -30.37
CA ASP A 336 6.91 -21.28 -29.92
C ASP A 336 6.82 -22.81 -30.09
N LEU A 337 5.61 -23.39 -30.02
CA LEU A 337 5.39 -24.85 -30.00
C LEU A 337 4.62 -25.43 -31.21
N THR A 338 4.10 -24.59 -32.11
CA THR A 338 3.45 -25.01 -33.36
C THR A 338 4.10 -24.31 -34.55
#